data_AF-A0A9D9VCJ9-F1
#
_entry.id   AF-A0A9D9VCJ9-F1
#
_cell.length_a   1.000
_cell.length_b   1.000
_cell.length_c   1.000
_cell.angle_alpha   90.00
_cell.angle_beta   90.00
_cell.angle_gamma   90.00
#
_symmetry.space_group_name_H-M   'P 1'
#
loop_
_entity.id
_entity.type
_entity.pdbx_description
1 polymer ?
#
loop_
_entity_poly.entity_id
_entity_poly.type
_entity_poly.pdbx_seq_one_letter_code
_entity_poly.pdbx_strand_id
1 'polypeptide(L)'
;MMTAQDKELLAEKHISEAQIAEQLACFRTGFPFLKLDAAAAIGKGILALDAEEQKTYLAAWDAYTQTDKTILKFVPASGAASRMFKDLFEFLESNRDVPTTKFEKFFFDSICDFAFYEDLDTACLQISGKNIGSLIAHGQYKAVVAALLESNGLNYGALPKGLLKFHKYKEGARTPLEEHLVEGALYASGKGGKVNVHFTVSAEHRQLFQSLVSVAATSFAKRYNVYYNVTFSEQKPNTDTIAVDRDNQPFRENDKLVFRPGGHGALIENLNDLDADIIFIKNIDNVVPDKHKEDTVLYKKLIAGVLVDLQQQAFRYLELLDSGHYTQKEVLEILQFVQKKLFCKNPATKYLEDAELVMYLRRKLNRPMRVCGMVKNVGEPGGGPFLAYNNDGTISLQILESSQIDMSDAAKKEMFEQGTHFNPVDLVCAVRDYKGRKFDLSNYVDKTTGFISYKSKNGKELKALELPGLWNGAMSDWNTVFVEVPLDTFNPVKTVNDLLRDQHQ
;
A
#
# COMPACT_ATOMS: atom_id res chain seq x y z
N MET A 1 31.12 11.33 17.54
CA MET A 1 31.77 10.16 16.91
C MET A 1 30.97 8.91 17.26
N MET A 2 30.87 7.95 16.34
CA MET A 2 30.24 6.65 16.61
C MET A 2 31.11 5.84 17.58
N THR A 3 30.48 5.26 18.58
CA THR A 3 31.12 4.36 19.55
C THR A 3 31.26 2.93 18.97
N ALA A 4 32.06 2.06 19.61
CA ALA A 4 32.14 0.65 19.21
C ALA A 4 30.76 -0.04 19.29
N GLN A 5 29.99 0.27 20.33
CA GLN A 5 28.65 -0.26 20.54
C GLN A 5 27.66 0.19 19.44
N ASP A 6 27.85 1.39 18.90
CA ASP A 6 27.07 1.85 17.74
C ASP A 6 27.38 1.01 16.50
N LYS A 7 28.66 0.67 16.26
CA LYS A 7 29.07 -0.14 15.10
C LYS A 7 28.54 -1.56 15.18
N GLU A 8 28.50 -2.15 16.37
CA GLU A 8 27.89 -3.47 16.61
C GLU A 8 26.39 -3.45 16.31
N LEU A 9 25.66 -2.44 16.82
CA LEU A 9 24.23 -2.28 16.55
C LEU A 9 23.94 -2.08 15.05
N LEU A 10 24.76 -1.31 14.37
CA LEU A 10 24.65 -1.10 12.93
C LEU A 10 24.89 -2.39 12.15
N ALA A 11 25.87 -3.20 12.54
CA ALA A 11 26.14 -4.49 11.94
C ALA A 11 24.97 -5.47 12.14
N GLU A 12 24.38 -5.52 13.34
CA GLU A 12 23.19 -6.34 13.64
C GLU A 12 21.99 -5.93 12.78
N LYS A 13 21.80 -4.63 12.55
CA LYS A 13 20.73 -4.11 11.69
C LYS A 13 21.06 -4.16 10.19
N HIS A 14 22.27 -4.54 9.81
CA HIS A 14 22.78 -4.46 8.45
C HIS A 14 22.71 -3.04 7.84
N ILE A 15 22.96 -2.02 8.66
CA ILE A 15 23.03 -0.61 8.25
C ILE A 15 24.49 -0.18 8.19
N SER A 16 24.92 0.39 7.07
CA SER A 16 26.27 0.92 6.92
C SER A 16 26.44 2.32 7.51
N GLU A 17 27.68 2.67 7.89
CA GLU A 17 28.01 4.04 8.34
C GLU A 17 27.71 5.09 7.25
N ALA A 18 27.86 4.72 5.97
CA ALA A 18 27.53 5.58 4.84
C ALA A 18 26.02 5.88 4.75
N GLN A 19 25.16 4.88 4.99
CA GLN A 19 23.71 5.08 5.07
C GLN A 19 23.35 6.01 6.23
N ILE A 20 23.98 5.87 7.40
CA ILE A 20 23.75 6.80 8.52
C ILE A 20 24.19 8.22 8.16
N ALA A 21 25.34 8.39 7.50
CA ALA A 21 25.78 9.70 7.06
C ALA A 21 24.80 10.34 6.06
N GLU A 22 24.24 9.56 5.13
CA GLU A 22 23.20 9.99 4.19
C GLU A 22 21.93 10.42 4.94
N GLN A 23 21.43 9.61 5.88
CA GLN A 23 20.26 9.94 6.69
C GLN A 23 20.46 11.24 7.51
N LEU A 24 21.63 11.40 8.14
CA LEU A 24 21.97 12.61 8.89
C LEU A 24 22.09 13.84 7.98
N ALA A 25 22.55 13.68 6.74
CA ALA A 25 22.55 14.75 5.76
C ALA A 25 21.12 15.18 5.41
N CYS A 26 20.21 14.23 5.16
CA CYS A 26 18.79 14.51 4.91
C CYS A 26 18.13 15.31 6.05
N PHE A 27 18.44 15.01 7.31
CA PHE A 27 17.92 15.79 8.44
C PHE A 27 18.41 17.25 8.45
N ARG A 28 19.60 17.53 7.91
CA ARG A 28 20.17 18.87 7.84
C ARG A 28 19.64 19.66 6.65
N THR A 29 19.50 19.01 5.50
CA THR A 29 19.08 19.66 4.25
C THR A 29 17.56 19.72 4.09
N GLY A 30 16.83 18.79 4.73
CA GLY A 30 15.44 18.53 4.44
C GLY A 30 15.24 17.88 3.07
N PHE A 31 13.99 17.81 2.65
CA PHE A 31 13.57 17.32 1.34
C PHE A 31 12.92 18.44 0.54
N PRO A 32 13.21 18.56 -0.77
CA PRO A 32 12.57 19.55 -1.62
C PRO A 32 11.09 19.21 -1.84
N PHE A 33 10.26 20.23 -2.00
CA PHE A 33 8.91 20.04 -2.53
C PHE A 33 8.96 19.65 -4.01
N LEU A 34 8.04 18.79 -4.43
CA LEU A 34 7.92 18.40 -5.83
C LEU A 34 7.40 19.57 -6.67
N LYS A 35 7.98 19.73 -7.86
CA LYS A 35 7.48 20.70 -8.84
C LYS A 35 6.32 20.08 -9.61
N LEU A 36 5.16 20.72 -9.53
CA LEU A 36 3.93 20.26 -10.18
C LEU A 36 3.76 20.88 -11.56
N ASP A 37 3.24 20.10 -12.49
CA ASP A 37 2.75 20.58 -13.79
C ASP A 37 1.23 20.80 -13.75
N ALA A 38 0.50 19.79 -13.25
CA ALA A 38 -0.96 19.85 -13.10
C ALA A 38 -1.47 18.75 -12.15
N ALA A 39 -2.67 18.94 -11.59
CA ALA A 39 -3.45 17.83 -11.02
C ALA A 39 -3.93 16.90 -12.14
N ALA A 40 -3.88 15.58 -11.89
CA ALA A 40 -4.42 14.61 -12.84
C ALA A 40 -5.95 14.53 -12.72
N ALA A 41 -6.61 14.32 -13.85
CA ALA A 41 -8.06 14.18 -13.95
C ALA A 41 -8.42 13.29 -15.15
N ILE A 42 -9.70 12.96 -15.31
CA ILE A 42 -10.20 12.28 -16.51
C ILE A 42 -9.82 13.09 -17.75
N GLY A 43 -9.23 12.44 -18.75
CA GLY A 43 -8.70 13.08 -19.96
C GLY A 43 -7.38 13.85 -19.76
N LYS A 44 -6.89 13.93 -18.51
CA LYS A 44 -5.62 14.55 -18.12
C LYS A 44 -4.86 13.63 -17.16
N GLY A 45 -4.49 12.44 -17.62
CA GLY A 45 -3.69 11.49 -16.84
C GLY A 45 -4.45 10.36 -16.17
N ILE A 46 -5.78 10.44 -16.05
CA ILE A 46 -6.63 9.35 -15.56
C ILE A 46 -7.47 8.82 -16.72
N LEU A 47 -7.39 7.51 -16.94
CA LEU A 47 -8.19 6.78 -17.91
C LEU A 47 -9.55 6.45 -17.29
N ALA A 48 -10.63 6.82 -17.96
CA ALA A 48 -11.98 6.35 -17.64
C ALA A 48 -12.38 5.37 -18.75
N LEU A 49 -12.49 4.09 -18.41
CA LEU A 49 -12.67 3.02 -19.39
C LEU A 49 -14.13 2.90 -19.81
N ASP A 50 -14.39 2.98 -21.11
CA ASP A 50 -15.71 2.68 -21.65
C ASP A 50 -15.99 1.16 -21.72
N ALA A 51 -17.21 0.76 -22.10
CA ALA A 51 -17.61 -0.65 -22.11
C ALA A 51 -16.79 -1.53 -23.08
N GLU A 52 -16.37 -0.99 -24.23
CA GLU A 52 -15.59 -1.73 -25.22
C GLU A 52 -14.12 -1.84 -24.79
N GLU A 53 -13.56 -0.77 -24.22
CA GLU A 53 -12.25 -0.79 -23.58
C GLU A 53 -12.23 -1.80 -22.42
N GLN A 54 -13.25 -1.80 -21.57
CA GLN A 54 -13.36 -2.75 -20.47
C GLN A 54 -13.35 -4.20 -20.96
N LYS A 55 -14.17 -4.51 -21.98
CA LYS A 55 -14.19 -5.84 -22.59
C LYS A 55 -12.82 -6.25 -23.15
N THR A 56 -12.13 -5.31 -23.79
CA THR A 56 -10.79 -5.52 -24.35
C THR A 56 -9.76 -5.84 -23.26
N TYR A 57 -9.72 -5.04 -22.19
CA TYR A 57 -8.77 -5.24 -21.11
C TYR A 57 -9.08 -6.49 -20.26
N LEU A 58 -10.35 -6.83 -20.07
CA LEU A 58 -10.72 -8.11 -19.45
C LEU A 58 -10.23 -9.30 -20.27
N ALA A 59 -10.42 -9.28 -21.59
CA ALA A 59 -9.93 -10.32 -22.47
C ALA A 59 -8.39 -10.42 -22.44
N ALA A 60 -7.69 -9.29 -22.38
CA ALA A 60 -6.22 -9.26 -22.25
C ALA A 60 -5.75 -9.90 -20.94
N TRP A 61 -6.43 -9.59 -19.82
CA TRP A 61 -6.11 -10.21 -18.53
C TRP A 61 -6.42 -11.70 -18.51
N ASP A 62 -7.60 -12.11 -18.99
CA ASP A 62 -8.00 -13.51 -19.06
C ASP A 62 -7.00 -14.31 -19.89
N ALA A 63 -6.57 -13.80 -21.06
CA ALA A 63 -5.52 -14.42 -21.86
C ALA A 63 -4.18 -14.51 -21.11
N TYR A 64 -3.79 -13.46 -20.37
CA TYR A 64 -2.56 -13.45 -19.58
C TYR A 64 -2.56 -14.54 -18.50
N THR A 65 -3.69 -14.75 -17.80
CA THR A 65 -3.80 -15.78 -16.76
C THR A 65 -3.59 -17.20 -17.28
N GLN A 66 -3.76 -17.45 -18.59
CA GLN A 66 -3.53 -18.75 -19.21
C GLN A 66 -2.07 -19.01 -19.61
N THR A 67 -1.19 -18.03 -19.45
CA THR A 67 0.25 -18.16 -19.73
C THR A 67 0.98 -18.81 -18.56
N ASP A 68 2.25 -19.18 -18.75
CA ASP A 68 3.11 -19.72 -17.69
C ASP A 68 3.72 -18.63 -16.79
N LYS A 69 3.19 -17.39 -16.86
CA LYS A 69 3.66 -16.24 -16.10
C LYS A 69 3.23 -16.31 -14.65
N THR A 70 4.07 -15.81 -13.76
CA THR A 70 3.80 -15.83 -12.32
C THR A 70 3.04 -14.57 -11.91
N ILE A 71 1.83 -14.78 -11.40
CA ILE A 71 0.98 -13.74 -10.82
C ILE A 71 1.05 -13.84 -9.31
N LEU A 72 1.26 -12.71 -8.63
CA LEU A 72 1.38 -12.65 -7.18
C LEU A 72 0.55 -11.51 -6.60
N LYS A 73 -0.03 -11.74 -5.43
CA LYS A 73 -0.69 -10.70 -4.62
C LYS A 73 0.16 -10.38 -3.40
N PHE A 74 0.67 -9.16 -3.33
CA PHE A 74 1.45 -8.62 -2.23
C PHE A 74 0.57 -7.78 -1.30
N VAL A 75 0.50 -8.16 -0.03
CA VAL A 75 -0.38 -7.57 0.97
C VAL A 75 0.44 -7.05 2.16
N PRO A 76 0.62 -5.73 2.29
CA PRO A 76 1.26 -5.14 3.46
C PRO A 76 0.40 -5.31 4.73
N ALA A 77 0.90 -6.04 5.73
CA ALA A 77 0.13 -6.44 6.92
C ALA A 77 0.86 -6.28 8.28
N SER A 78 1.97 -5.55 8.31
CA SER A 78 2.90 -5.51 9.46
C SER A 78 2.48 -4.61 10.63
N GLY A 79 1.39 -3.84 10.52
CA GLY A 79 0.95 -2.89 11.53
C GLY A 79 -0.08 -3.43 12.52
N ALA A 80 0.15 -3.23 13.82
CA ALA A 80 -0.84 -3.47 14.86
C ALA A 80 -2.07 -2.56 14.70
N ALA A 81 -3.24 -3.07 15.09
CA ALA A 81 -4.50 -2.35 15.00
C ALA A 81 -4.73 -1.34 16.13
N SER A 82 -3.76 -1.08 17.01
CA SER A 82 -3.93 -0.22 18.20
C SER A 82 -4.58 1.15 17.90
N ARG A 83 -4.22 1.78 16.77
CA ARG A 83 -4.84 3.05 16.32
C ARG A 83 -6.33 2.93 15.99
N MET A 84 -6.79 1.77 15.53
CA MET A 84 -8.21 1.48 15.24
C MET A 84 -9.08 1.51 16.51
N PHE A 85 -8.47 1.23 17.66
CA PHE A 85 -9.13 1.18 18.96
C PHE A 85 -8.80 2.37 19.87
N LYS A 86 -8.23 3.47 19.32
CA LYS A 86 -7.76 4.62 20.10
C LYS A 86 -8.81 5.15 21.09
N ASP A 87 -10.02 5.41 20.63
CA ASP A 87 -11.11 5.93 21.47
C ASP A 87 -11.53 4.93 22.57
N LEU A 88 -11.41 3.61 22.32
CA LEU A 88 -11.70 2.59 23.33
C LEU A 88 -10.58 2.48 24.37
N PHE A 89 -9.31 2.61 23.97
CA PHE A 89 -8.20 2.73 24.92
C PHE A 89 -8.35 3.98 25.79
N GLU A 90 -8.66 5.13 25.19
CA GLU A 90 -8.93 6.37 25.93
C GLU A 90 -10.12 6.22 26.90
N PHE A 91 -11.15 5.48 26.51
CA PHE A 91 -12.25 5.15 27.42
C PHE A 91 -11.78 4.28 28.59
N LEU A 92 -11.03 3.21 28.30
CA LEU A 92 -10.53 2.26 29.29
C LEU A 92 -9.62 2.92 30.34
N GLU A 93 -8.74 3.82 29.92
CA GLU A 93 -7.80 4.56 30.78
C GLU A 93 -8.46 5.75 31.53
N SER A 94 -9.66 6.16 31.12
CA SER A 94 -10.33 7.30 31.74
C SER A 94 -10.97 6.97 33.09
N ASN A 95 -11.23 7.99 33.91
CA ASN A 95 -11.95 7.85 35.18
C ASN A 95 -13.47 7.64 35.01
N ARG A 96 -13.98 7.53 33.77
CA ARG A 96 -15.40 7.34 33.47
C ARG A 96 -15.71 5.86 33.37
N ASP A 97 -16.80 5.40 33.97
CA ASP A 97 -17.20 3.99 33.90
C ASP A 97 -18.34 3.71 32.90
N VAL A 98 -18.92 4.78 32.32
CA VAL A 98 -20.01 4.70 31.34
C VAL A 98 -19.67 5.45 30.05
N PRO A 99 -20.15 4.97 28.88
CA PRO A 99 -19.99 5.65 27.60
C PRO A 99 -20.58 7.05 27.63
N THR A 100 -19.78 8.05 27.25
CA THR A 100 -20.20 9.46 27.22
C THR A 100 -20.02 10.09 25.85
N THR A 101 -19.00 9.68 25.09
CA THR A 101 -18.80 10.20 23.73
C THR A 101 -19.77 9.55 22.75
N LYS A 102 -20.01 10.22 21.61
CA LYS A 102 -20.83 9.64 20.52
C LYS A 102 -20.21 8.34 19.99
N PHE A 103 -18.87 8.28 19.93
CA PHE A 103 -18.13 7.10 19.49
C PHE A 103 -18.38 5.90 20.43
N GLU A 104 -18.17 6.10 21.74
CA GLU A 104 -18.33 5.06 22.75
C GLU A 104 -19.78 4.54 22.77
N LYS A 105 -20.77 5.45 22.75
CA LYS A 105 -22.19 5.09 22.72
C LYS A 105 -22.55 4.27 21.49
N PHE A 106 -22.17 4.73 20.30
CA PHE A 106 -22.44 4.02 19.06
C PHE A 106 -21.83 2.62 19.02
N PHE A 107 -20.60 2.47 19.54
CA PHE A 107 -19.95 1.17 19.67
C PHE A 107 -20.76 0.19 20.53
N PHE A 108 -21.21 0.62 21.71
CA PHE A 108 -21.96 -0.24 22.63
C PHE A 108 -23.40 -0.49 22.17
N ASP A 109 -24.06 0.51 21.59
CA ASP A 109 -25.42 0.39 21.05
C ASP A 109 -25.48 -0.62 19.89
N SER A 110 -24.39 -0.76 19.14
CA SER A 110 -24.28 -1.64 17.96
C SER A 110 -23.41 -2.88 18.21
N ILE A 111 -23.13 -3.22 19.48
CA ILE A 111 -22.12 -4.23 19.81
C ILE A 111 -22.43 -5.62 19.21
N CYS A 112 -23.70 -5.96 19.04
CA CYS A 112 -24.14 -7.24 18.45
C CYS A 112 -23.91 -7.36 16.93
N ASP A 113 -23.62 -6.25 16.26
CA ASP A 113 -23.43 -6.18 14.81
C ASP A 113 -21.97 -6.45 14.41
N PHE A 114 -21.03 -6.45 15.37
CA PHE A 114 -19.65 -6.80 15.09
C PHE A 114 -19.45 -8.28 14.80
N ALA A 115 -18.60 -8.58 13.82
CA ALA A 115 -18.24 -9.96 13.46
C ALA A 115 -17.53 -10.73 14.60
N PHE A 116 -16.92 -10.01 15.54
CA PHE A 116 -16.26 -10.58 16.73
C PHE A 116 -17.17 -10.69 17.96
N TYR A 117 -18.48 -10.36 17.88
CA TYR A 117 -19.38 -10.33 19.04
C TYR A 117 -19.38 -11.64 19.84
N GLU A 118 -19.55 -12.79 19.17
CA GLU A 118 -19.60 -14.10 19.84
C GLU A 118 -18.29 -14.46 20.55
N ASP A 119 -17.15 -14.12 19.94
CA ASP A 119 -15.83 -14.32 20.55
C ASP A 119 -15.68 -13.43 21.79
N LEU A 120 -16.12 -12.17 21.68
CA LEU A 120 -16.04 -11.20 22.78
C LEU A 120 -16.97 -11.59 23.93
N ASP A 121 -18.17 -12.09 23.63
CA ASP A 121 -19.12 -12.55 24.64
C ASP A 121 -18.57 -13.75 25.41
N THR A 122 -17.97 -14.69 24.68
CA THR A 122 -17.26 -15.84 25.25
C THR A 122 -16.09 -15.40 26.14
N ALA A 123 -15.29 -14.44 25.68
CA ALA A 123 -14.18 -13.89 26.47
C ALA A 123 -14.69 -13.20 27.75
N CYS A 124 -15.76 -12.41 27.66
CA CYS A 124 -16.40 -11.77 28.81
C CYS A 124 -16.86 -12.80 29.84
N LEU A 125 -17.52 -13.88 29.38
CA LEU A 125 -17.97 -14.98 30.24
C LEU A 125 -16.81 -15.68 30.95
N GLN A 126 -15.71 -15.93 30.25
CA GLN A 126 -14.53 -16.60 30.83
C GLN A 126 -13.80 -15.72 31.85
N ILE A 127 -13.66 -14.42 31.58
CA ILE A 127 -12.91 -13.49 32.42
C ILE A 127 -13.71 -13.07 33.66
N SER A 128 -15.01 -12.79 33.48
CA SER A 128 -15.84 -12.12 34.48
C SER A 128 -17.02 -12.95 34.99
N GLY A 129 -17.29 -14.11 34.40
CA GLY A 129 -18.48 -14.92 34.68
C GLY A 129 -19.78 -14.31 34.13
N LYS A 130 -19.72 -13.23 33.35
CA LYS A 130 -20.87 -12.51 32.81
C LYS A 130 -20.71 -12.28 31.30
N ASN A 131 -21.82 -12.40 30.58
CA ASN A 131 -21.89 -12.04 29.16
C ASN A 131 -21.91 -10.51 28.96
N ILE A 132 -21.74 -10.04 27.72
CA ILE A 132 -21.69 -8.61 27.38
C ILE A 132 -22.96 -7.90 27.87
N GLY A 133 -24.13 -8.46 27.59
CA GLY A 133 -25.42 -7.85 27.98
C GLY A 133 -25.54 -7.67 29.50
N SER A 134 -25.10 -8.66 30.29
CA SER A 134 -25.09 -8.57 31.75
C SER A 134 -24.08 -7.54 32.24
N LEU A 135 -22.89 -7.46 31.65
CA LEU A 135 -21.89 -6.45 32.00
C LEU A 135 -22.42 -5.03 31.75
N ILE A 136 -22.99 -4.80 30.57
CA ILE A 136 -23.60 -3.51 30.19
C ILE A 136 -24.74 -3.14 31.15
N ALA A 137 -25.64 -4.09 31.46
CA ALA A 137 -26.76 -3.85 32.39
C ALA A 137 -26.32 -3.48 33.81
N HIS A 138 -25.14 -3.95 34.24
CA HIS A 138 -24.54 -3.60 35.54
C HIS A 138 -23.59 -2.38 35.46
N GLY A 139 -23.53 -1.68 34.34
CA GLY A 139 -22.65 -0.53 34.15
C GLY A 139 -21.16 -0.88 34.03
N GLN A 140 -20.82 -2.15 33.78
CA GLN A 140 -19.45 -2.66 33.74
C GLN A 140 -18.85 -2.59 32.32
N TYR A 141 -18.99 -1.45 31.63
CA TYR A 141 -18.56 -1.27 30.24
C TYR A 141 -17.07 -1.49 30.02
N LYS A 142 -16.23 -1.05 30.96
CA LYS A 142 -14.77 -1.25 30.89
C LYS A 142 -14.37 -2.71 30.86
N ALA A 143 -15.13 -3.61 31.50
CA ALA A 143 -14.83 -5.04 31.46
C ALA A 143 -14.96 -5.60 30.03
N VAL A 144 -15.95 -5.10 29.27
CA VAL A 144 -16.14 -5.46 27.86
C VAL A 144 -14.97 -4.94 27.01
N VAL A 145 -14.56 -3.69 27.22
CA VAL A 145 -13.42 -3.10 26.48
C VAL A 145 -12.10 -3.78 26.82
N ALA A 146 -11.85 -4.08 28.10
CA ALA A 146 -10.68 -4.84 28.53
C ALA A 146 -10.65 -6.23 27.89
N ALA A 147 -11.77 -6.96 27.91
CA ALA A 147 -11.88 -8.26 27.25
C ALA A 147 -11.66 -8.21 25.73
N LEU A 148 -11.94 -7.07 25.08
CA LEU A 148 -11.64 -6.88 23.66
C LEU A 148 -10.15 -6.59 23.42
N LEU A 149 -9.57 -5.66 24.17
CA LEU A 149 -8.28 -5.06 23.84
C LEU A 149 -7.08 -5.76 24.49
N GLU A 150 -7.25 -6.29 25.70
CA GLU A 150 -6.16 -6.82 26.51
C GLU A 150 -5.91 -8.31 26.26
N SER A 151 -4.72 -8.76 26.67
CA SER A 151 -4.25 -10.15 26.49
C SER A 151 -5.00 -11.19 27.32
N ASN A 152 -5.80 -10.76 28.31
CA ASN A 152 -6.68 -11.62 29.09
C ASN A 152 -7.94 -12.05 28.29
N GLY A 153 -8.26 -11.35 27.20
CA GLY A 153 -9.38 -11.66 26.31
C GLY A 153 -8.93 -11.83 24.87
N LEU A 154 -9.53 -11.07 23.94
CA LEU A 154 -9.26 -11.21 22.50
C LEU A 154 -7.92 -10.61 22.07
N ASN A 155 -7.32 -9.74 22.88
CA ASN A 155 -6.04 -9.08 22.60
C ASN A 155 -6.03 -8.25 21.30
N TYR A 156 -7.19 -7.73 20.87
CA TYR A 156 -7.29 -6.98 19.60
C TYR A 156 -6.46 -5.69 19.60
N GLY A 157 -6.10 -5.19 20.79
CA GLY A 157 -5.21 -4.05 20.95
C GLY A 157 -3.78 -4.27 20.45
N ALA A 158 -3.29 -5.52 20.52
CA ALA A 158 -1.93 -5.89 20.12
C ALA A 158 -1.87 -6.59 18.75
N LEU A 159 -3.00 -7.12 18.25
CA LEU A 159 -3.02 -7.87 16.99
C LEU A 159 -3.04 -6.96 15.74
N PRO A 160 -2.42 -7.37 14.62
CA PRO A 160 -2.60 -6.73 13.32
C PRO A 160 -4.02 -6.89 12.80
N LYS A 161 -4.47 -5.90 12.01
CA LYS A 161 -5.82 -5.89 11.41
C LYS A 161 -6.15 -7.17 10.63
N GLY A 162 -5.15 -7.77 9.97
CA GLY A 162 -5.31 -9.03 9.22
C GLY A 162 -5.77 -10.24 10.05
N LEU A 163 -5.67 -10.17 11.38
CA LEU A 163 -6.11 -11.22 12.31
C LEU A 163 -7.42 -10.89 13.03
N LEU A 164 -8.00 -9.71 12.80
CA LEU A 164 -9.25 -9.29 13.43
C LEU A 164 -10.44 -9.74 12.59
N LYS A 165 -11.53 -10.17 13.20
CA LYS A 165 -12.76 -10.50 12.46
C LYS A 165 -13.44 -9.21 11.99
N PHE A 166 -13.52 -9.04 10.68
CA PHE A 166 -14.13 -7.85 10.05
C PHE A 166 -15.56 -8.13 9.61
N HIS A 167 -15.80 -9.29 8.97
CA HIS A 167 -17.07 -9.56 8.29
C HIS A 167 -17.76 -10.79 8.86
N LYS A 168 -19.08 -10.73 8.98
CA LYS A 168 -19.93 -11.80 9.50
C LYS A 168 -20.67 -12.48 8.34
N TYR A 169 -20.54 -13.79 8.23
CA TYR A 169 -21.30 -14.61 7.28
C TYR A 169 -22.12 -15.67 8.00
N LYS A 170 -23.09 -16.27 7.31
CA LYS A 170 -23.85 -17.42 7.83
C LYS A 170 -22.94 -18.60 8.21
N GLU A 171 -21.82 -18.73 7.50
CA GLU A 171 -20.82 -19.79 7.67
C GLU A 171 -19.79 -19.49 8.78
N GLY A 172 -19.79 -18.27 9.32
CA GLY A 172 -18.80 -17.80 10.29
C GLY A 172 -18.22 -16.43 9.94
N ALA A 173 -17.51 -15.83 10.88
CA ALA A 173 -16.81 -14.56 10.67
C ALA A 173 -15.49 -14.76 9.93
N ARG A 174 -15.06 -13.77 9.14
CA ARG A 174 -13.78 -13.76 8.43
C ARG A 174 -12.90 -12.58 8.81
N THR A 175 -11.60 -12.81 8.81
CA THR A 175 -10.58 -11.76 8.93
C THR A 175 -10.18 -11.19 7.56
N PRO A 176 -9.54 -10.02 7.50
CA PRO A 176 -9.03 -9.49 6.24
C PRO A 176 -8.02 -10.40 5.53
N LEU A 177 -7.20 -11.15 6.28
CA LEU A 177 -6.31 -12.15 5.70
C LEU A 177 -7.09 -13.16 4.85
N GLU A 178 -8.20 -13.66 5.39
CA GLU A 178 -9.08 -14.61 4.69
C GLU A 178 -9.72 -13.97 3.46
N GLU A 179 -10.16 -12.71 3.56
CA GLU A 179 -10.71 -11.99 2.41
C GLU A 179 -9.68 -11.78 1.30
N HIS A 180 -8.40 -11.57 1.63
CA HIS A 180 -7.35 -11.49 0.62
C HIS A 180 -7.08 -12.82 -0.08
N LEU A 181 -7.24 -13.96 0.59
CA LEU A 181 -7.19 -15.28 -0.05
C LEU A 181 -8.32 -15.42 -1.06
N VAL A 182 -9.56 -15.10 -0.65
CA VAL A 182 -10.74 -15.10 -1.54
C VAL A 182 -10.50 -14.25 -2.77
N GLU A 183 -10.14 -12.98 -2.58
CA GLU A 183 -9.82 -12.07 -3.69
C GLU A 183 -8.68 -12.61 -4.59
N GLY A 184 -7.67 -13.25 -4.00
CA GLY A 184 -6.57 -13.88 -4.74
C GLY A 184 -7.08 -14.96 -5.69
N ALA A 185 -8.03 -15.79 -5.26
CA ALA A 185 -8.66 -16.78 -6.12
C ALA A 185 -9.50 -16.16 -7.25
N LEU A 186 -10.14 -15.01 -7.00
CA LEU A 186 -11.09 -14.40 -7.94
C LEU A 186 -10.42 -13.64 -9.10
N TYR A 187 -9.25 -13.02 -8.87
CA TYR A 187 -8.57 -12.23 -9.91
C TYR A 187 -7.08 -12.52 -10.10
N ALA A 188 -6.41 -13.22 -9.19
CA ALA A 188 -4.97 -13.49 -9.24
C ALA A 188 -4.62 -14.99 -9.38
N SER A 189 -5.58 -15.80 -9.83
CA SER A 189 -5.37 -17.20 -10.15
C SER A 189 -4.70 -17.32 -11.52
N GLY A 190 -3.48 -17.86 -11.55
CA GLY A 190 -2.77 -18.15 -12.79
C GLY A 190 -3.14 -19.51 -13.38
N LYS A 191 -2.41 -19.89 -14.43
CA LYS A 191 -2.60 -21.16 -15.14
C LYS A 191 -2.55 -22.34 -14.16
N GLY A 192 -3.50 -23.26 -14.33
CA GLY A 192 -3.64 -24.43 -13.45
C GLY A 192 -4.23 -24.12 -12.06
N GLY A 193 -4.77 -22.91 -11.85
CA GLY A 193 -5.44 -22.54 -10.60
C GLY A 193 -4.49 -22.15 -9.47
N LYS A 194 -3.23 -21.81 -9.78
CA LYS A 194 -2.25 -21.42 -8.75
C LYS A 194 -2.45 -19.97 -8.32
N VAL A 195 -2.63 -19.74 -7.03
CA VAL A 195 -2.79 -18.41 -6.42
C VAL A 195 -1.61 -18.14 -5.50
N ASN A 196 -0.74 -17.19 -5.86
CA ASN A 196 0.38 -16.78 -5.01
C ASN A 196 -0.02 -15.55 -4.18
N VAL A 197 0.08 -15.65 -2.87
CA VAL A 197 -0.17 -14.53 -1.94
C VAL A 197 1.05 -14.35 -1.05
N HIS A 198 1.51 -13.12 -0.91
CA HIS A 198 2.64 -12.77 -0.06
C HIS A 198 2.20 -11.69 0.93
N PHE A 199 2.37 -11.95 2.22
CA PHE A 199 2.10 -10.99 3.28
C PHE A 199 3.39 -10.46 3.87
N THR A 200 3.46 -9.15 4.12
CA THR A 200 4.48 -8.60 5.04
C THR A 200 3.91 -8.53 6.44
N VAL A 201 4.55 -9.20 7.39
CA VAL A 201 4.08 -9.32 8.78
C VAL A 201 5.18 -8.87 9.73
N SER A 202 4.85 -8.62 11.00
CA SER A 202 5.87 -8.46 12.04
C SER A 202 6.37 -9.84 12.50
N ALA A 203 7.61 -9.91 12.98
CA ALA A 203 8.17 -11.13 13.57
C ALA A 203 7.29 -11.69 14.69
N GLU A 204 6.78 -10.81 15.55
CA GLU A 204 5.92 -11.15 16.68
C GLU A 204 4.62 -11.86 16.27
N HIS A 205 4.01 -11.47 15.14
CA HIS A 205 2.71 -12.00 14.73
C HIS A 205 2.80 -13.06 13.62
N ARG A 206 4.00 -13.37 13.11
CA ARG A 206 4.22 -14.29 12.00
C ARG A 206 3.55 -15.65 12.21
N GLN A 207 3.72 -16.23 13.40
CA GLN A 207 3.16 -17.56 13.71
C GLN A 207 1.63 -17.56 13.71
N LEU A 208 0.99 -16.48 14.15
CA LEU A 208 -0.46 -16.33 14.14
C LEU A 208 -0.99 -16.30 12.70
N PHE A 209 -0.34 -15.53 11.81
CA PHE A 209 -0.67 -15.49 10.39
C PHE A 209 -0.52 -16.87 9.72
N GLN A 210 0.59 -17.57 9.97
CA GLN A 210 0.83 -18.91 9.44
C GLN A 210 -0.25 -19.90 9.90
N SER A 211 -0.63 -19.83 11.17
CA SER A 211 -1.67 -20.69 11.74
C SER A 211 -3.03 -20.43 11.07
N LEU A 212 -3.44 -19.17 10.94
CA LEU A 212 -4.69 -18.82 10.29
C LEU A 212 -4.72 -19.25 8.81
N VAL A 213 -3.63 -19.02 8.06
CA VAL A 213 -3.51 -19.45 6.66
C VAL A 213 -3.63 -20.96 6.52
N SER A 214 -3.02 -21.75 7.41
CA SER A 214 -3.07 -23.21 7.33
C SER A 214 -4.51 -23.77 7.36
N VAL A 215 -5.38 -23.11 8.12
CA VAL A 215 -6.80 -23.46 8.24
C VAL A 215 -7.59 -22.89 7.06
N ALA A 216 -7.47 -21.59 6.81
CA ALA A 216 -8.27 -20.88 5.82
C ALA A 216 -7.96 -21.32 4.37
N ALA A 217 -6.69 -21.46 4.01
CA ALA A 217 -6.28 -21.79 2.65
C ALA A 217 -6.82 -23.15 2.20
N THR A 218 -6.89 -24.14 3.09
CA THR A 218 -7.44 -25.47 2.78
C THR A 218 -8.92 -25.41 2.42
N SER A 219 -9.70 -24.63 3.19
CA SER A 219 -11.14 -24.45 2.95
C SER A 219 -11.39 -23.69 1.64
N PHE A 220 -10.68 -22.58 1.44
CA PHE A 220 -10.83 -21.76 0.24
C PHE A 220 -10.29 -22.44 -1.03
N ALA A 221 -9.24 -23.25 -0.93
CA ALA A 221 -8.72 -24.03 -2.06
C ALA A 221 -9.81 -24.92 -2.65
N LYS A 222 -10.57 -25.60 -1.77
CA LYS A 222 -11.71 -26.43 -2.18
C LYS A 222 -12.86 -25.59 -2.74
N ARG A 223 -13.22 -24.49 -2.06
CA ARG A 223 -14.34 -23.62 -2.45
C ARG A 223 -14.14 -23.01 -3.84
N TYR A 224 -12.95 -22.55 -4.16
CA TYR A 224 -12.65 -21.85 -5.41
C TYR A 224 -11.95 -22.73 -6.46
N ASN A 225 -11.69 -24.00 -6.15
CA ASN A 225 -10.94 -24.92 -7.01
C ASN A 225 -9.56 -24.36 -7.41
N VAL A 226 -8.78 -23.94 -6.42
CA VAL A 226 -7.45 -23.32 -6.58
C VAL A 226 -6.42 -23.96 -5.66
N TYR A 227 -5.14 -23.71 -5.94
CA TYR A 227 -4.00 -24.08 -5.11
C TYR A 227 -3.31 -22.83 -4.57
N TYR A 228 -3.29 -22.65 -3.26
CA TYR A 228 -2.62 -21.51 -2.63
C TYR A 228 -1.14 -21.76 -2.39
N ASN A 229 -0.32 -20.80 -2.78
CA ASN A 229 1.06 -20.65 -2.35
C ASN A 229 1.18 -19.35 -1.54
N VAL A 230 1.16 -19.48 -0.21
CA VAL A 230 1.21 -18.33 0.69
C VAL A 230 2.59 -18.20 1.32
N THR A 231 3.19 -17.03 1.20
CA THR A 231 4.53 -16.74 1.73
C THR A 231 4.51 -15.48 2.59
N PHE A 232 5.55 -15.32 3.41
CA PHE A 232 5.65 -14.23 4.38
C PHE A 232 7.05 -13.64 4.38
N SER A 233 7.14 -12.31 4.44
CA SER A 233 8.37 -11.59 4.76
C SER A 233 8.13 -10.61 5.91
N GLU A 234 9.22 -10.10 6.47
CA GLU A 234 9.23 -9.04 7.47
C GLU A 234 9.90 -7.80 6.86
N GLN A 235 9.54 -6.61 7.35
CA GLN A 235 10.24 -5.41 6.94
C GLN A 235 11.72 -5.54 7.32
N LYS A 236 12.62 -5.31 6.35
CA LYS A 236 14.05 -5.52 6.57
C LYS A 236 14.60 -4.50 7.59
N PRO A 237 15.30 -4.92 8.66
CA PRO A 237 15.85 -4.01 9.68
C PRO A 237 16.80 -2.94 9.12
N ASN A 238 17.43 -3.19 7.97
CA ASN A 238 18.32 -2.24 7.30
C ASN A 238 17.60 -1.03 6.67
N THR A 239 16.27 -1.06 6.66
CA THR A 239 15.42 0.06 6.22
C THR A 239 15.02 0.98 7.38
N ASP A 240 15.38 0.63 8.61
CA ASP A 240 15.17 1.51 9.75
C ASP A 240 16.02 2.79 9.60
N THR A 241 15.46 3.91 10.05
CA THR A 241 16.15 5.20 10.03
C THR A 241 16.55 5.63 11.43
N ILE A 242 17.69 6.30 11.54
CA ILE A 242 18.16 6.86 12.79
C ILE A 242 17.24 8.00 13.24
N ALA A 243 16.83 8.00 14.51
CA ALA A 243 16.17 9.16 15.10
C ALA A 243 17.21 10.22 15.46
N VAL A 244 16.83 11.50 15.34
CA VAL A 244 17.66 12.63 15.77
C VAL A 244 16.90 13.55 16.71
N ASP A 245 17.62 14.31 17.53
CA ASP A 245 17.04 15.37 18.35
C ASP A 245 16.71 16.63 17.52
N ARG A 246 16.26 17.69 18.20
CA ARG A 246 15.95 18.98 17.55
C ARG A 246 17.15 19.58 16.81
N ASP A 247 18.37 19.33 17.26
CA ASP A 247 19.63 19.85 16.71
C ASP A 247 20.27 18.92 15.65
N ASN A 248 19.50 17.93 15.16
CA ASN A 248 19.95 16.94 14.18
C ASN A 248 21.12 16.06 14.67
N GLN A 249 21.29 15.90 15.98
CA GLN A 249 22.23 14.93 16.55
C GLN A 249 21.55 13.58 16.77
N PRO A 250 22.27 12.45 16.62
CA PRO A 250 21.71 11.12 16.87
C PRO A 250 21.03 11.02 18.23
N PHE A 251 19.75 10.67 18.23
CA PHE A 251 18.96 10.52 19.45
C PHE A 251 19.35 9.23 20.16
N ARG A 252 19.60 9.34 21.47
CA ARG A 252 20.03 8.21 22.31
C ARG A 252 19.08 7.99 23.47
N GLU A 253 18.90 6.72 23.81
CA GLU A 253 18.20 6.27 25.01
C GLU A 253 19.10 5.27 25.74
N ASN A 254 19.44 5.58 26.99
CA ASN A 254 20.42 4.81 27.78
C ASN A 254 21.72 4.57 26.98
N ASP A 255 22.24 5.64 26.38
CA ASP A 255 23.41 5.68 25.48
C ASP A 255 23.33 4.87 24.18
N LYS A 256 22.22 4.17 23.90
CA LYS A 256 22.00 3.44 22.64
C LYS A 256 21.31 4.31 21.59
N LEU A 257 21.74 4.19 20.34
CA LEU A 257 21.06 4.84 19.21
C LEU A 257 19.62 4.34 19.08
N VAL A 258 18.70 5.27 18.84
CA VAL A 258 17.30 4.96 18.60
C VAL A 258 17.03 4.94 17.11
N PHE A 259 16.42 3.85 16.65
CA PHE A 259 15.95 3.69 15.27
C PHE A 259 14.42 3.72 15.21
N ARG A 260 13.88 4.13 14.07
CA ARG A 260 12.46 4.13 13.77
C ARG A 260 12.21 3.42 12.44
N PRO A 261 11.06 2.76 12.26
CA PRO A 261 10.69 2.20 10.97
C PRO A 261 10.69 3.28 9.89
N GLY A 262 11.29 3.01 8.74
CA GLY A 262 11.40 3.96 7.62
C GLY A 262 10.10 4.24 6.85
N GLY A 263 8.93 3.98 7.44
CA GLY A 263 7.63 4.10 6.79
C GLY A 263 7.36 3.02 5.74
N HIS A 264 6.26 3.15 4.99
CA HIS A 264 5.86 2.15 3.99
C HIS A 264 6.83 2.08 2.79
N GLY A 265 7.65 3.12 2.58
CA GLY A 265 8.74 3.15 1.59
C GLY A 265 9.74 1.99 1.73
N ALA A 266 9.96 1.53 2.96
CA ALA A 266 10.81 0.38 3.25
C ALA A 266 10.40 -0.91 2.52
N LEU A 267 9.12 -1.04 2.15
CA LEU A 267 8.60 -2.23 1.47
C LEU A 267 9.11 -2.40 0.04
N ILE A 268 9.78 -1.40 -0.55
CA ILE A 268 10.35 -1.55 -1.90
C ILE A 268 11.38 -2.69 -1.94
N GLU A 269 12.13 -2.88 -0.85
CA GLU A 269 13.08 -3.97 -0.68
C GLU A 269 12.39 -5.34 -0.62
N ASN A 270 11.28 -5.43 0.14
CA ASN A 270 10.46 -6.65 0.18
C ASN A 270 9.88 -6.96 -1.20
N LEU A 271 9.37 -5.96 -1.92
CA LEU A 271 8.87 -6.11 -3.29
C LEU A 271 9.99 -6.53 -4.26
N ASN A 272 11.19 -5.98 -4.08
CA ASN A 272 12.38 -6.29 -4.88
C ASN A 272 12.90 -7.71 -4.69
N ASP A 273 12.50 -8.42 -3.62
CA ASP A 273 12.85 -9.82 -3.42
C ASP A 273 11.87 -10.79 -4.10
N LEU A 274 10.65 -10.34 -4.43
CA LEU A 274 9.59 -11.21 -4.95
C LEU A 274 9.80 -11.59 -6.42
N ASP A 275 9.79 -12.87 -6.72
CA ASP A 275 9.96 -13.38 -8.08
C ASP A 275 8.60 -13.62 -8.76
N ALA A 276 8.09 -12.59 -9.44
CA ALA A 276 6.82 -12.63 -10.17
C ALA A 276 6.88 -11.76 -11.43
N ASP A 277 6.00 -12.01 -12.40
CA ASP A 277 5.85 -11.18 -13.59
C ASP A 277 4.88 -10.01 -13.32
N ILE A 278 3.74 -10.30 -12.69
CA ILE A 278 2.69 -9.34 -12.31
C ILE A 278 2.42 -9.43 -10.80
N ILE A 279 2.40 -8.27 -10.14
CA ILE A 279 2.20 -8.14 -8.70
C ILE A 279 1.04 -7.21 -8.41
N PHE A 280 -0.03 -7.72 -7.80
CA PHE A 280 -1.12 -6.93 -7.23
C PHE A 280 -0.71 -6.42 -5.85
N ILE A 281 -0.88 -5.14 -5.56
CA ILE A 281 -0.66 -4.54 -4.25
C ILE A 281 -1.99 -4.00 -3.73
N LYS A 282 -2.35 -4.40 -2.50
CA LYS A 282 -3.53 -3.91 -1.79
C LYS A 282 -3.26 -3.96 -0.28
N ASN A 283 -3.64 -2.92 0.45
CA ASN A 283 -3.51 -2.89 1.92
C ASN A 283 -4.38 -3.97 2.58
N ILE A 284 -3.90 -4.52 3.70
CA ILE A 284 -4.55 -5.61 4.44
C ILE A 284 -5.98 -5.30 4.87
N ASP A 285 -6.32 -4.03 5.10
CA ASP A 285 -7.59 -3.61 5.68
C ASP A 285 -8.59 -3.07 4.66
N ASN A 286 -8.19 -2.90 3.40
CA ASN A 286 -9.11 -2.54 2.32
C ASN A 286 -9.75 -3.80 1.76
N VAL A 287 -10.77 -4.33 2.46
CA VAL A 287 -11.50 -5.55 2.10
C VAL A 287 -12.98 -5.36 2.34
N VAL A 288 -13.82 -6.08 1.62
CA VAL A 288 -15.29 -6.03 1.74
C VAL A 288 -15.90 -7.43 1.81
N PRO A 289 -17.14 -7.58 2.33
CA PRO A 289 -17.86 -8.83 2.31
C PRO A 289 -18.16 -9.34 0.90
N ASP A 290 -18.38 -10.65 0.73
CA ASP A 290 -18.63 -11.29 -0.59
C ASP A 290 -19.71 -10.56 -1.44
N LYS A 291 -20.76 -10.00 -0.83
CA LYS A 291 -21.83 -9.27 -1.53
C LYS A 291 -21.39 -7.94 -2.17
N HIS A 292 -20.24 -7.38 -1.77
CA HIS A 292 -19.69 -6.12 -2.27
C HIS A 292 -18.40 -6.32 -3.11
N LYS A 293 -17.97 -7.58 -3.33
CA LYS A 293 -16.70 -7.86 -4.01
C LYS A 293 -16.72 -7.73 -5.53
N GLU A 294 -17.89 -7.72 -6.16
CA GLU A 294 -18.01 -7.77 -7.62
C GLU A 294 -17.21 -6.64 -8.29
N ASP A 295 -17.41 -5.40 -7.86
CA ASP A 295 -16.69 -4.24 -8.38
C ASP A 295 -15.18 -4.34 -8.12
N THR A 296 -14.78 -4.78 -6.93
CA THR A 296 -13.37 -5.00 -6.61
C THR A 296 -12.74 -6.01 -7.57
N VAL A 297 -13.40 -7.13 -7.84
CA VAL A 297 -12.88 -8.15 -8.75
C VAL A 297 -12.82 -7.64 -10.18
N LEU A 298 -13.90 -7.01 -10.66
CA LEU A 298 -13.99 -6.46 -12.01
C LEU A 298 -12.88 -5.45 -12.26
N TYR A 299 -12.76 -4.43 -11.41
CA TYR A 299 -11.80 -3.36 -11.63
C TYR A 299 -10.36 -3.81 -11.38
N LYS A 300 -10.10 -4.77 -10.48
CA LYS A 300 -8.77 -5.41 -10.35
C LYS A 300 -8.34 -6.11 -11.64
N LYS A 301 -9.26 -6.82 -12.31
CA LYS A 301 -8.96 -7.43 -13.62
C LYS A 301 -8.76 -6.38 -14.71
N LEU A 302 -9.54 -5.30 -14.70
CA LEU A 302 -9.39 -4.20 -15.67
C LEU A 302 -8.03 -3.52 -15.58
N ILE A 303 -7.60 -3.11 -14.39
CA ILE A 303 -6.29 -2.46 -14.22
C ILE A 303 -5.13 -3.40 -14.57
N ALA A 304 -5.28 -4.71 -14.30
CA ALA A 304 -4.31 -5.71 -14.72
C ALA A 304 -4.29 -5.88 -16.25
N GLY A 305 -5.47 -5.86 -16.89
CA GLY A 305 -5.65 -5.85 -18.33
C GLY A 305 -4.97 -4.67 -19.01
N VAL A 306 -5.17 -3.46 -18.49
CA VAL A 306 -4.50 -2.24 -18.94
C VAL A 306 -2.98 -2.39 -18.84
N LEU A 307 -2.50 -2.90 -17.70
CA LEU A 307 -1.07 -3.09 -17.47
C LEU A 307 -0.45 -4.05 -18.50
N VAL A 308 -1.05 -5.23 -18.71
CA VAL A 308 -0.48 -6.25 -19.60
C VAL A 308 -0.53 -5.82 -21.06
N ASP A 309 -1.58 -5.11 -21.49
CA ASP A 309 -1.71 -4.57 -22.85
C ASP A 309 -0.63 -3.51 -23.14
N LEU A 310 -0.51 -2.51 -22.26
CA LEU A 310 0.51 -1.46 -22.40
C LEU A 310 1.93 -2.02 -22.30
N GLN A 311 2.17 -2.99 -21.43
CA GLN A 311 3.48 -3.65 -21.30
C GLN A 311 3.83 -4.41 -22.58
N GLN A 312 2.91 -5.18 -23.16
CA GLN A 312 3.14 -5.89 -24.42
C GLN A 312 3.43 -4.93 -25.57
N GLN A 313 2.73 -3.79 -25.64
CA GLN A 313 3.03 -2.75 -26.62
C GLN A 313 4.42 -2.14 -26.41
N ALA A 314 4.79 -1.84 -25.16
CA ALA A 314 6.14 -1.34 -24.84
C ALA A 314 7.24 -2.35 -25.21
N PHE A 315 7.01 -3.64 -25.01
CA PHE A 315 7.97 -4.70 -25.36
C PHE A 315 8.19 -4.80 -26.87
N ARG A 316 7.11 -4.78 -27.67
CA ARG A 316 7.22 -4.74 -29.14
C ARG A 316 8.02 -3.54 -29.63
N TYR A 317 7.82 -2.38 -29.03
CA TYR A 317 8.60 -1.18 -29.37
C TYR A 317 10.07 -1.29 -28.95
N LEU A 318 10.37 -1.89 -27.80
CA LEU A 318 11.75 -2.13 -27.39
C LEU A 318 12.46 -3.10 -28.34
N GLU A 319 11.79 -4.16 -28.79
CA GLU A 319 12.32 -5.08 -29.79
C GLU A 319 12.58 -4.39 -31.14
N LEU A 320 11.64 -3.56 -31.59
CA LEU A 320 11.79 -2.78 -32.82
C LEU A 320 12.98 -1.82 -32.74
N LEU A 321 13.11 -1.06 -31.66
CA LEU A 321 14.23 -0.13 -31.45
C LEU A 321 15.58 -0.87 -31.36
N ASP A 322 15.62 -2.00 -30.65
CA ASP A 322 16.84 -2.81 -30.50
C ASP A 322 17.25 -3.51 -31.80
N SER A 323 16.32 -3.74 -32.74
CA SER A 323 16.64 -4.31 -34.05
C SER A 323 17.47 -3.36 -34.93
N GLY A 324 17.43 -2.05 -34.66
CA GLY A 324 18.01 -1.02 -35.53
C GLY A 324 17.27 -0.82 -36.87
N HIS A 325 16.20 -1.58 -37.12
CA HIS A 325 15.43 -1.56 -38.36
C HIS A 325 14.06 -0.91 -38.14
N TYR A 326 14.06 0.42 -38.03
CA TYR A 326 12.85 1.21 -37.85
C TYR A 326 12.85 2.43 -38.77
N THR A 327 11.65 2.90 -39.08
CA THR A 327 11.39 4.12 -39.82
C THR A 327 11.20 5.30 -38.86
N GLN A 328 11.41 6.52 -39.36
CA GLN A 328 11.12 7.73 -38.58
C GLN A 328 9.65 7.78 -38.12
N LYS A 329 8.72 7.26 -38.93
CA LYS A 329 7.30 7.19 -38.59
C LYS A 329 7.06 6.31 -37.35
N GLU A 330 7.71 5.15 -37.28
CA GLU A 330 7.62 4.26 -36.11
C GLU A 330 8.24 4.91 -34.87
N VAL A 331 9.37 5.60 -34.99
CA VAL A 331 9.95 6.36 -33.87
C VAL A 331 8.98 7.42 -33.33
N LEU A 332 8.28 8.13 -34.22
CA LEU A 332 7.26 9.11 -33.82
C LEU A 332 6.03 8.45 -33.20
N GLU A 333 5.61 7.28 -33.69
CA GLU A 333 4.54 6.49 -33.07
C GLU A 333 4.90 6.07 -31.65
N ILE A 334 6.13 5.58 -31.44
CA ILE A 334 6.65 5.21 -30.12
C ILE A 334 6.69 6.43 -29.20
N LEU A 335 7.15 7.59 -29.69
CA LEU A 335 7.12 8.83 -28.93
C LEU A 335 5.70 9.21 -28.52
N GLN A 336 4.72 9.08 -29.43
CA GLN A 336 3.32 9.34 -29.10
C GLN A 336 2.78 8.35 -28.06
N PHE A 337 3.17 7.08 -28.12
CA PHE A 337 2.81 6.10 -27.11
C PHE A 337 3.35 6.49 -25.73
N VAL A 338 4.64 6.81 -25.62
CA VAL A 338 5.26 7.25 -24.35
C VAL A 338 4.57 8.50 -23.79
N GLN A 339 4.25 9.47 -24.65
CA GLN A 339 3.64 10.73 -24.22
C GLN A 339 2.14 10.66 -23.91
N LYS A 340 1.38 9.85 -24.64
CA LYS A 340 -0.10 9.84 -24.59
C LYS A 340 -0.67 8.63 -23.86
N LYS A 341 0.00 7.48 -23.88
CA LYS A 341 -0.45 6.24 -23.23
C LYS A 341 0.25 6.01 -21.89
N LEU A 342 1.56 6.30 -21.83
CA LEU A 342 2.33 6.22 -20.57
C LEU A 342 2.43 7.57 -19.83
N PHE A 343 1.81 8.63 -20.39
CA PHE A 343 1.78 9.99 -19.83
C PHE A 343 3.15 10.55 -19.41
N CYS A 344 4.23 10.15 -20.11
CA CYS A 344 5.58 10.64 -19.85
C CYS A 344 6.00 11.60 -20.96
N LYS A 345 6.12 12.89 -20.65
CA LYS A 345 6.47 13.94 -21.60
C LYS A 345 7.86 14.47 -21.31
N ASN A 346 8.58 14.87 -22.36
CA ASN A 346 9.80 15.64 -22.21
C ASN A 346 9.75 16.81 -23.21
N PRO A 347 9.65 18.07 -22.73
CA PRO A 347 9.65 19.24 -23.61
C PRO A 347 10.88 19.35 -24.53
N ALA A 348 11.99 18.69 -24.17
CA ALA A 348 13.23 18.70 -24.93
C ALA A 348 13.25 17.71 -26.12
N THR A 349 12.27 16.80 -26.28
CA THR A 349 12.31 15.79 -27.36
C THR A 349 12.33 16.37 -28.77
N LYS A 350 11.81 17.59 -28.94
CA LYS A 350 11.84 18.33 -30.22
C LYS A 350 13.24 18.81 -30.63
N TYR A 351 14.20 18.76 -29.71
CA TYR A 351 15.59 19.19 -29.93
C TYR A 351 16.58 18.02 -29.95
N LEU A 352 16.10 16.79 -29.76
CA LEU A 352 16.94 15.60 -29.79
C LEU A 352 17.21 15.19 -31.24
N GLU A 353 18.44 14.79 -31.51
CA GLU A 353 18.76 14.09 -32.76
C GLU A 353 18.13 12.70 -32.78
N ASP A 354 17.99 12.09 -33.96
CA ASP A 354 17.30 10.80 -34.12
C ASP A 354 17.88 9.69 -33.22
N ALA A 355 19.21 9.62 -33.11
CA ALA A 355 19.89 8.65 -32.25
C ALA A 355 19.61 8.90 -30.76
N GLU A 356 19.64 10.17 -30.33
CA GLU A 356 19.34 10.56 -28.96
C GLU A 356 17.88 10.31 -28.59
N LEU A 357 16.96 10.56 -29.53
CA LEU A 357 15.54 10.28 -29.38
C LEU A 357 15.30 8.78 -29.19
N VAL A 358 15.93 7.93 -30.00
CA VAL A 358 15.81 6.46 -29.86
C VAL A 358 16.35 6.00 -28.51
N MET A 359 17.53 6.49 -28.09
CA MET A 359 18.09 6.18 -26.77
C MET A 359 17.16 6.64 -25.63
N TYR A 360 16.57 7.82 -25.75
CA TYR A 360 15.58 8.34 -24.81
C TYR A 360 14.34 7.45 -24.74
N LEU A 361 13.74 7.10 -25.88
CA LEU A 361 12.54 6.26 -25.94
C LEU A 361 12.81 4.88 -25.34
N ARG A 362 13.94 4.27 -25.70
CA ARG A 362 14.38 2.99 -25.13
C ARG A 362 14.51 3.06 -23.61
N ARG A 363 15.13 4.13 -23.07
CA ARG A 363 15.28 4.34 -21.62
C ARG A 363 13.93 4.52 -20.92
N LYS A 364 12.97 5.18 -21.57
CA LYS A 364 11.64 5.44 -20.99
C LYS A 364 10.72 4.24 -21.07
N LEU A 365 10.79 3.44 -22.13
CA LEU A 365 10.03 2.19 -22.25
C LEU A 365 10.58 1.10 -21.31
N ASN A 366 11.90 0.97 -21.18
CA ASN A 366 12.52 -0.13 -20.44
C ASN A 366 12.62 0.15 -18.93
N ARG A 367 11.47 0.22 -18.28
CA ARG A 367 11.29 0.49 -16.84
C ARG A 367 10.22 -0.42 -16.26
N PRO A 368 10.21 -0.65 -14.93
CA PRO A 368 9.04 -1.20 -14.26
C PRO A 368 7.78 -0.38 -14.60
N MET A 369 6.63 -1.06 -14.66
CA MET A 369 5.36 -0.43 -14.99
C MET A 369 4.36 -0.65 -13.86
N ARG A 370 3.50 0.33 -13.60
CA ARG A 370 2.37 0.21 -12.68
C ARG A 370 1.12 0.84 -13.26
N VAL A 371 -0.01 0.19 -13.02
CA VAL A 371 -1.34 0.77 -13.19
C VAL A 371 -1.96 0.92 -11.81
N CYS A 372 -2.41 2.13 -11.50
CA CYS A 372 -3.00 2.45 -10.21
C CYS A 372 -4.49 2.81 -10.38
N GLY A 373 -5.35 2.16 -9.60
CA GLY A 373 -6.74 2.58 -9.48
C GLY A 373 -6.83 3.95 -8.79
N MET A 374 -7.75 4.79 -9.24
CA MET A 374 -8.03 6.10 -8.67
C MET A 374 -9.52 6.22 -8.39
N VAL A 375 -9.88 6.45 -7.13
CA VAL A 375 -11.27 6.68 -6.75
C VAL A 375 -11.56 8.18 -6.70
N LYS A 376 -12.81 8.57 -6.94
CA LYS A 376 -13.23 9.97 -6.80
C LYS A 376 -12.99 10.46 -5.38
N ASN A 377 -12.48 11.67 -5.27
CA ASN A 377 -12.22 12.29 -3.97
C ASN A 377 -13.53 12.75 -3.33
N VAL A 378 -13.84 12.19 -2.17
CA VAL A 378 -15.00 12.55 -1.33
C VAL A 378 -14.59 13.29 -0.05
N GLY A 379 -13.40 13.89 -0.04
CA GLY A 379 -12.83 14.60 1.10
C GLY A 379 -11.95 13.74 2.01
N GLU A 380 -11.54 12.55 1.55
CA GLU A 380 -10.65 11.66 2.32
C GLU A 380 -9.20 12.18 2.29
N PRO A 381 -8.51 12.22 3.44
CA PRO A 381 -7.09 12.55 3.47
C PRO A 381 -6.27 11.42 2.83
N GLY A 382 -5.40 11.74 1.87
CA GLY A 382 -4.58 10.76 1.18
C GLY A 382 -3.73 11.36 0.05
N GLY A 383 -2.97 10.48 -0.62
CA GLY A 383 -2.16 10.86 -1.76
C GLY A 383 -3.01 11.05 -3.03
N GLY A 384 -2.87 12.19 -3.69
CA GLY A 384 -3.58 12.54 -4.93
C GLY A 384 -2.75 12.24 -6.19
N PRO A 385 -3.40 12.07 -7.36
CA PRO A 385 -2.70 11.89 -8.62
C PRO A 385 -2.32 13.23 -9.27
N PHE A 386 -1.07 13.39 -9.65
CA PHE A 386 -0.53 14.61 -10.27
C PHE A 386 0.38 14.29 -11.46
N LEU A 387 0.55 15.28 -12.33
CA LEU A 387 1.68 15.37 -13.24
C LEU A 387 2.78 16.18 -12.55
N ALA A 388 3.95 15.58 -12.35
CA ALA A 388 5.08 16.22 -11.66
C ALA A 388 6.35 16.15 -12.52
N TYR A 389 7.26 17.11 -12.30
CA TYR A 389 8.57 17.13 -12.94
C TYR A 389 9.52 16.16 -12.23
N ASN A 390 10.13 15.28 -13.01
CA ASN A 390 11.19 14.38 -12.57
C ASN A 390 12.56 15.05 -12.68
N ASN A 391 13.56 14.47 -12.01
CA ASN A 391 14.93 14.98 -11.99
C ASN A 391 15.60 15.05 -13.38
N ASP A 392 15.17 14.22 -14.33
CA ASP A 392 15.66 14.23 -15.71
C ASP A 392 14.91 15.21 -16.63
N GLY A 393 14.07 16.07 -16.06
CA GLY A 393 13.29 17.08 -16.77
C GLY A 393 12.02 16.55 -17.44
N THR A 394 11.72 15.25 -17.34
CA THR A 394 10.46 14.70 -17.82
C THR A 394 9.30 15.05 -16.89
N ILE A 395 8.08 15.08 -17.44
CA ILE A 395 6.83 15.24 -16.70
C ILE A 395 6.10 13.91 -16.79
N SER A 396 5.74 13.31 -15.65
CA SER A 396 4.99 12.06 -15.61
C SER A 396 4.01 11.99 -14.45
N LEU A 397 3.14 10.98 -14.49
CA LEU A 397 2.18 10.72 -13.43
C LEU A 397 2.86 10.27 -12.14
N GLN A 398 2.49 10.90 -11.04
CA GLN A 398 2.96 10.60 -9.69
C GLN A 398 1.79 10.64 -8.70
N ILE A 399 1.91 9.88 -7.61
CA ILE A 399 0.99 9.94 -6.46
C ILE A 399 1.70 10.76 -5.40
N LEU A 400 1.11 11.88 -4.98
CA LEU A 400 1.74 12.81 -4.03
C LEU A 400 0.90 12.93 -2.77
N GLU A 401 1.58 12.93 -1.63
CA GLU A 401 0.99 13.31 -0.35
C GLU A 401 1.12 14.82 -0.12
N SER A 402 0.30 15.36 0.78
CA SER A 402 0.32 16.79 1.12
C SER A 402 1.68 17.25 1.66
N SER A 403 2.44 16.36 2.28
CA SER A 403 3.80 16.64 2.79
C SER A 403 4.81 16.94 1.67
N GLN A 404 4.53 16.53 0.43
CA GLN A 404 5.41 16.70 -0.73
C GLN A 404 5.03 17.93 -1.57
N ILE A 405 3.96 18.63 -1.18
CA ILE A 405 3.42 19.81 -1.87
C ILE A 405 3.65 21.03 -0.99
N ASP A 406 4.15 22.10 -1.61
CA ASP A 406 4.32 23.38 -0.93
C ASP A 406 2.96 24.08 -0.77
N MET A 407 2.33 23.85 0.38
CA MET A 407 1.02 24.42 0.72
C MET A 407 1.05 25.93 1.02
N SER A 408 2.25 26.55 1.05
CA SER A 408 2.38 28.00 1.18
C SER A 408 2.25 28.73 -0.17
N ASP A 409 2.45 28.00 -1.28
CA ASP A 409 2.22 28.48 -2.63
C ASP A 409 0.72 28.33 -2.97
N ALA A 410 0.06 29.46 -3.21
CA ALA A 410 -1.38 29.50 -3.48
C ALA A 410 -1.78 28.67 -4.71
N ALA A 411 -0.96 28.64 -5.77
CA ALA A 411 -1.29 27.90 -6.98
C ALA A 411 -1.18 26.38 -6.75
N LYS A 412 -0.16 25.93 -6.01
CA LYS A 412 -0.02 24.51 -5.67
C LYS A 412 -1.09 24.05 -4.68
N LYS A 413 -1.42 24.89 -3.70
CA LYS A 413 -2.53 24.64 -2.78
C LYS A 413 -3.86 24.49 -3.53
N GLU A 414 -4.14 25.39 -4.48
CA GLU A 414 -5.33 25.31 -5.32
C GLU A 414 -5.34 24.01 -6.15
N MET A 415 -4.21 23.63 -6.77
CA MET A 415 -4.10 22.35 -7.50
C MET A 415 -4.38 21.13 -6.60
N PHE A 416 -3.93 21.17 -5.34
CA PHE A 416 -4.19 20.10 -4.38
C PHE A 416 -5.67 20.04 -3.99
N GLU A 417 -6.28 21.19 -3.67
CA GLU A 417 -7.68 21.28 -3.27
C GLU A 417 -8.66 20.94 -4.40
N GLN A 418 -8.27 21.19 -5.66
CA GLN A 418 -9.05 20.81 -6.86
C GLN A 418 -8.83 19.36 -7.28
N GLY A 419 -8.07 18.56 -6.53
CA GLY A 419 -7.83 17.16 -6.80
C GLY A 419 -9.14 16.36 -6.88
N THR A 420 -9.47 15.85 -8.06
CA THR A 420 -10.72 15.14 -8.33
C THR A 420 -10.74 13.69 -7.85
N HIS A 421 -9.55 13.11 -7.63
CA HIS A 421 -9.36 11.71 -7.28
C HIS A 421 -8.27 11.54 -6.23
N PHE A 422 -8.21 10.38 -5.60
CA PHE A 422 -7.09 9.95 -4.75
C PHE A 422 -6.78 8.47 -4.97
N ASN A 423 -5.58 8.05 -4.56
CA ASN A 423 -5.15 6.65 -4.69
C ASN A 423 -5.55 5.83 -3.44
N PRO A 424 -6.37 4.78 -3.59
CA PRO A 424 -6.75 3.86 -2.52
C PRO A 424 -5.66 2.84 -2.14
N VAL A 425 -4.46 2.96 -2.70
CA VAL A 425 -3.40 1.92 -2.69
C VAL A 425 -3.90 0.65 -3.39
N ASP A 426 -4.50 0.85 -4.57
CA ASP A 426 -4.86 -0.21 -5.50
C ASP A 426 -3.89 -0.18 -6.69
N LEU A 427 -2.91 -1.08 -6.71
CA LEU A 427 -1.89 -1.12 -7.76
C LEU A 427 -1.75 -2.51 -8.36
N VAL A 428 -1.42 -2.54 -9.65
CA VAL A 428 -0.85 -3.71 -10.32
C VAL A 428 0.47 -3.31 -10.96
N CYS A 429 1.50 -4.09 -10.68
CA CYS A 429 2.88 -3.79 -11.03
C CYS A 429 3.45 -4.88 -11.94
N ALA A 430 4.25 -4.47 -12.92
CA ALA A 430 5.06 -5.36 -13.74
C ALA A 430 6.54 -5.04 -13.54
N VAL A 431 7.32 -6.04 -13.15
CA VAL A 431 8.68 -5.87 -12.61
C VAL A 431 9.77 -6.54 -13.46
N ARG A 432 9.41 -7.01 -14.66
CA ARG A 432 10.35 -7.62 -15.61
C ARG A 432 10.42 -6.84 -16.91
N ASP A 433 11.59 -6.87 -17.52
CA ASP A 433 11.83 -6.31 -18.84
C ASP A 433 11.33 -7.24 -19.96
N TYR A 434 11.38 -6.74 -21.20
CA TYR A 434 10.99 -7.46 -22.42
C TYR A 434 11.81 -8.75 -22.68
N LYS A 435 12.94 -8.93 -21.98
CA LYS A 435 13.79 -10.14 -22.02
C LYS A 435 13.49 -11.09 -20.85
N GLY A 436 12.48 -10.80 -20.03
CA GLY A 436 12.09 -11.59 -18.85
C GLY A 436 12.99 -11.38 -17.63
N ARG A 437 13.95 -10.46 -17.69
CA ARG A 437 14.86 -10.17 -16.57
C ARG A 437 14.17 -9.25 -15.58
N LYS A 438 14.29 -9.56 -14.30
CA LYS A 438 13.75 -8.73 -13.22
C LYS A 438 14.53 -7.42 -13.15
N PHE A 439 13.81 -6.30 -13.03
CA PHE A 439 14.41 -5.03 -12.67
C PHE A 439 14.82 -5.04 -11.19
N ASP A 440 15.99 -4.51 -10.88
CA ASP A 440 16.30 -4.13 -9.51
C ASP A 440 15.59 -2.81 -9.20
N LEU A 441 14.50 -2.92 -8.44
CA LEU A 441 13.55 -1.84 -8.17
C LEU A 441 14.19 -0.69 -7.38
N SER A 442 15.26 -0.95 -6.64
CA SER A 442 15.98 0.06 -5.88
C SER A 442 16.58 1.16 -6.77
N ASN A 443 16.89 0.84 -8.03
CA ASN A 443 17.43 1.79 -9.01
C ASN A 443 16.40 2.81 -9.51
N TYR A 444 15.11 2.62 -9.19
CA TYR A 444 14.01 3.47 -9.64
C TYR A 444 13.42 4.33 -8.50
N VAL A 445 14.05 4.31 -7.33
CA VAL A 445 13.66 5.07 -6.13
C VAL A 445 14.18 6.51 -6.24
N ASP A 446 13.30 7.50 -6.08
CA ASP A 446 13.71 8.88 -5.89
C ASP A 446 13.97 9.16 -4.40
N LYS A 447 15.25 9.09 -4.02
CA LYS A 447 15.71 9.36 -2.65
C LYS A 447 15.40 10.77 -2.14
N THR A 448 15.07 11.72 -3.03
CA THR A 448 14.77 13.11 -2.64
C THR A 448 13.32 13.33 -2.20
N THR A 449 12.50 12.28 -2.20
CA THR A 449 11.07 12.36 -1.91
C THR A 449 10.67 11.78 -0.54
N GLY A 450 11.65 11.52 0.32
CA GLY A 450 11.40 11.21 1.74
C GLY A 450 10.83 12.41 2.49
N PHE A 451 10.51 12.23 3.78
CA PHE A 451 10.09 13.34 4.64
C PHE A 451 10.52 13.14 6.10
N ILE A 452 10.51 14.23 6.86
CA ILE A 452 10.88 14.23 8.28
C ILE A 452 9.60 14.35 9.10
N SER A 453 9.36 13.38 9.98
CA SER A 453 8.25 13.40 10.92
C SER A 453 8.72 13.73 12.34
N TYR A 454 7.92 14.52 13.05
CA TYR A 454 8.17 14.88 14.44
C TYR A 454 7.41 13.93 15.35
N LYS A 455 8.10 13.34 16.33
CA LYS A 455 7.55 12.36 17.27
C LYS A 455 8.04 12.69 18.69
N SER A 456 7.47 12.00 19.67
CA SER A 456 7.98 12.00 21.03
C SER A 456 8.24 10.57 21.51
N LYS A 457 9.24 10.40 22.38
CA LYS A 457 9.52 9.16 23.09
C LYS A 457 9.92 9.51 24.53
N ASN A 458 9.22 8.94 25.51
CA ASN A 458 9.48 9.16 26.94
C ASN A 458 9.54 10.65 27.32
N GLY A 459 8.58 11.43 26.81
CA GLY A 459 8.49 12.89 27.06
C GLY A 459 9.52 13.75 26.32
N LYS A 460 10.44 13.15 25.57
CA LYS A 460 11.43 13.86 24.74
C LYS A 460 10.99 13.89 23.29
N GLU A 461 11.17 15.03 22.65
CA GLU A 461 10.92 15.15 21.21
C GLU A 461 12.08 14.56 20.39
N LEU A 462 11.73 13.96 19.26
CA LEU A 462 12.66 13.46 18.27
C LEU A 462 12.12 13.71 16.85
N LYS A 463 13.04 13.75 15.90
CA LYS A 463 12.75 13.70 14.46
C LYS A 463 13.05 12.29 13.94
N ALA A 464 12.14 11.77 13.14
CA ALA A 464 12.28 10.50 12.43
C ALA A 464 12.28 10.77 10.93
N LEU A 465 13.08 9.99 10.20
CA LEU A 465 13.14 10.06 8.75
C LEU A 465 12.24 8.97 8.17
N GLU A 466 11.31 9.34 7.29
CA GLU A 466 10.52 8.39 6.51
C GLU A 466 11.10 8.32 5.10
N LEU A 467 11.36 7.09 4.64
CA LEU A 467 11.91 6.82 3.32
C LEU A 467 10.88 7.19 2.24
N PRO A 468 11.31 7.42 0.99
CA PRO A 468 10.41 7.58 -0.15
C PRO A 468 9.32 6.51 -0.13
N GLY A 469 8.06 6.92 0.01
CA GLY A 469 6.94 6.00 0.17
C GLY A 469 6.77 5.05 -1.01
N LEU A 470 6.28 3.83 -0.74
CA LEU A 470 6.26 2.72 -1.71
C LEU A 470 5.64 3.11 -3.05
N TRP A 471 4.44 3.68 -3.03
CA TRP A 471 3.69 4.06 -4.24
C TRP A 471 3.83 5.54 -4.61
N ASN A 472 4.68 6.30 -3.93
CA ASN A 472 5.04 7.65 -4.34
C ASN A 472 6.49 7.66 -4.83
N GLY A 473 7.45 7.95 -3.96
CA GLY A 473 8.86 8.11 -4.26
C GLY A 473 9.63 6.85 -4.61
N ALA A 474 9.32 5.70 -4.00
CA ALA A 474 10.01 4.45 -4.31
C ALA A 474 9.67 3.89 -5.71
N MET A 475 8.56 4.35 -6.28
CA MET A 475 8.12 4.03 -7.64
C MET A 475 8.14 5.27 -8.55
N SER A 476 8.96 6.28 -8.22
CA SER A 476 8.97 7.56 -8.94
C SER A 476 9.41 7.39 -10.41
N ASP A 477 10.46 6.62 -10.70
CA ASP A 477 10.93 6.42 -12.08
C ASP A 477 10.26 5.23 -12.81
N TRP A 478 9.02 4.91 -12.46
CA TRP A 478 8.24 3.84 -13.10
C TRP A 478 7.33 4.39 -14.20
N ASN A 479 7.04 3.57 -15.22
CA ASN A 479 5.96 3.85 -16.17
C ASN A 479 4.62 3.75 -15.42
N THR A 480 3.96 4.88 -15.22
CA THR A 480 2.79 4.98 -14.35
C THR A 480 1.56 5.37 -15.15
N VAL A 481 0.47 4.63 -14.98
CA VAL A 481 -0.83 4.92 -15.59
C VAL A 481 -1.91 4.87 -14.53
N PHE A 482 -2.87 5.80 -14.59
CA PHE A 482 -4.00 5.86 -13.67
C PHE A 482 -5.30 5.48 -14.35
N VAL A 483 -6.13 4.72 -13.66
CA VAL A 483 -7.45 4.28 -14.13
C VAL A 483 -8.49 4.64 -13.08
N GLU A 484 -9.58 5.29 -13.49
CA GLU A 484 -10.71 5.56 -12.59
C GLU A 484 -11.37 4.22 -12.19
N VAL A 485 -11.58 4.05 -10.88
CA VAL A 485 -12.28 2.89 -10.30
C VAL A 485 -13.41 3.37 -9.37
N PRO A 486 -14.47 2.57 -9.15
CA PRO A 486 -15.58 2.94 -8.27
C PRO A 486 -15.12 3.17 -6.85
N LEU A 487 -15.76 4.10 -6.14
CA LEU A 487 -15.46 4.36 -4.72
C LEU A 487 -15.59 3.10 -3.86
N ASP A 488 -16.51 2.20 -4.22
CA ASP A 488 -16.78 0.94 -3.51
C ASP A 488 -15.61 -0.06 -3.57
N THR A 489 -14.55 0.19 -4.34
CA THR A 489 -13.29 -0.58 -4.27
C THR A 489 -12.34 -0.10 -3.16
N PHE A 490 -12.72 0.94 -2.41
CA PHE A 490 -11.94 1.53 -1.34
C PHE A 490 -12.70 1.60 -0.02
N ASN A 491 -12.47 0.59 0.83
CA ASN A 491 -13.10 0.46 2.15
C ASN A 491 -12.06 0.12 3.23
N PRO A 492 -11.14 1.05 3.55
CA PRO A 492 -10.21 0.83 4.65
C PRO A 492 -10.91 1.05 6.00
N VAL A 493 -10.48 0.28 7.00
CA VAL A 493 -11.00 0.40 8.37
C VAL A 493 -10.02 1.22 9.19
N LYS A 494 -10.34 2.49 9.49
CA LYS A 494 -9.48 3.39 10.28
C LYS A 494 -9.79 3.31 11.78
N THR A 495 -11.06 3.15 12.14
CA THR A 495 -11.57 3.00 13.51
C THR A 495 -12.44 1.75 13.63
N VAL A 496 -12.63 1.21 14.85
CA VAL A 496 -13.47 0.01 15.03
C VAL A 496 -14.90 0.20 14.53
N ASN A 497 -15.48 1.40 14.71
CA ASN A 497 -16.83 1.69 14.25
C ASN A 497 -16.95 1.75 12.71
N ASP A 498 -15.85 1.78 11.96
CA ASP A 498 -15.91 1.67 10.50
C ASP A 498 -16.41 0.29 10.05
N LEU A 499 -16.24 -0.74 10.89
CA LEU A 499 -16.80 -2.08 10.62
C LEU A 499 -18.32 -2.11 10.63
N LEU A 500 -18.99 -1.08 11.17
CA LEU A 500 -20.45 -0.96 11.21
C LEU A 500 -21.02 -0.26 9.97
N ARG A 501 -20.17 0.22 9.05
CA ARG A 501 -20.62 0.80 7.78
C ARG A 501 -21.17 -0.30 6.88
N ASP A 502 -22.13 0.04 6.02
CA ASP A 502 -22.78 -0.91 5.09
C ASP A 502 -21.77 -1.71 4.26
N GLN A 503 -20.64 -1.11 3.90
CA GLN A 503 -19.59 -1.75 3.12
C GLN A 503 -18.86 -2.89 3.86
N HIS A 504 -19.02 -3.01 5.17
CA HIS A 504 -18.44 -4.07 6.02
C HIS A 504 -19.49 -4.98 6.69
N GLN A 505 -20.78 -4.67 6.57
CA GLN A 505 -21.89 -5.44 7.15
C GLN A 505 -22.45 -6.49 6.19
#